data_AF-A0A921LNJ5-F1
#
_entry.id   AF-A0A921LNJ5-F1
#
_cell.length_a   1.000
_cell.length_b   1.000
_cell.length_c   1.000
_cell.angle_alpha   90.00
_cell.angle_beta   90.00
_cell.angle_gamma   90.00
#
_symmetry.space_group_name_H-M   'P 1'
#
loop_
_entity.id
_entity.type
_entity.pdbx_description
1 polymer ?
#
loop_
_entity_poly.entity_id
_entity_poly.type
_entity_poly.pdbx_seq_one_letter_code
_entity_poly.pdbx_strand_id
1 'polypeptide(L)'
;SDNITLDSLVALHNKRKNVRILFDCSVRDYNLSAAQVFLDRGSEGDIPAKIGKAEGDRFQQLLKKMAADLQEKIPGCGIYIWDEEAQKDGHLTVHTATGTKIYFARRGEDPSIADWLEDAVNGKVECYGLELLDRVYGNGAE
;
A
#
# COMPACT_ATOMS: atom_id res chain seq x y z
N SER A 1 6.06 8.00 15.76
CA SER A 1 6.94 7.99 14.58
C SER A 1 6.41 9.03 13.59
N ASP A 2 7.14 9.37 12.52
CA ASP A 2 6.62 10.26 11.47
C ASP A 2 5.70 9.50 10.48
N ASN A 3 4.90 8.57 11.00
CA ASN A 3 3.95 7.76 10.25
C ASN A 3 2.67 7.60 11.09
N ILE A 4 1.73 8.51 10.84
CA ILE A 4 0.47 8.58 11.59
C ILE A 4 -0.37 7.31 11.45
N THR A 5 -0.36 6.68 10.27
CA THR A 5 -1.11 5.43 10.02
C THR A 5 -0.56 4.29 10.86
N LEU A 6 0.77 4.10 10.85
CA LEU A 6 1.43 3.09 11.68
C LEU A 6 1.14 3.33 13.16
N ASP A 7 1.37 4.55 13.65
CA ASP A 7 1.18 4.89 15.05
C ASP A 7 -0.27 4.64 15.50
N SER A 8 -1.24 4.96 14.65
CA SER A 8 -2.67 4.73 14.90
C SER A 8 -3.01 3.24 14.97
N LEU A 9 -2.50 2.43 14.04
CA LEU A 9 -2.76 0.99 14.01
C LEU A 9 -2.09 0.27 15.18
N VAL A 10 -0.86 0.65 15.52
CA VAL A 10 -0.14 0.12 16.69
C VAL A 10 -0.87 0.47 17.98
N ALA A 11 -1.32 1.73 18.12
CA ALA A 11 -2.12 2.13 19.27
C ALA A 11 -3.43 1.33 19.38
N LEU A 12 -4.11 1.07 18.25
CA LEU A 12 -5.31 0.25 18.21
C LEU A 12 -5.02 -1.20 18.64
N HIS A 13 -3.98 -1.83 18.10
CA HIS A 13 -3.55 -3.19 18.46
C HIS A 13 -3.17 -3.30 19.95
N ASN A 14 -2.51 -2.28 20.51
CA ASN A 14 -2.15 -2.25 21.92
C ASN A 14 -3.38 -2.13 22.82
N LYS A 15 -4.36 -1.32 22.42
CA LYS A 15 -5.59 -1.08 23.18
C LYS A 15 -6.61 -2.20 23.05
N ARG A 16 -6.69 -2.89 21.91
CA ARG A 16 -7.71 -3.91 21.60
C ARG A 16 -7.08 -5.17 21.03
N LYS A 17 -7.13 -6.26 21.80
CA LYS A 17 -6.55 -7.57 21.40
C LYS A 17 -7.46 -8.42 20.53
N ASN A 18 -8.73 -8.05 20.41
CA ASN A 18 -9.72 -8.75 19.58
C ASN A 18 -9.94 -8.08 18.21
N VAL A 19 -9.10 -7.11 17.84
CA VAL A 19 -9.16 -6.45 16.54
C VAL A 19 -8.05 -6.99 15.67
N ARG A 20 -8.42 -7.51 14.50
CA ARG A 20 -7.49 -7.94 13.46
C ARG A 20 -7.16 -6.73 12.58
N ILE A 21 -5.87 -6.56 12.29
CA ILE A 21 -5.37 -5.45 11.47
C ILE A 21 -4.99 -6.01 10.10
N LEU A 22 -5.61 -5.45 9.07
CA LEU A 22 -5.31 -5.69 7.67
C LEU A 22 -4.92 -4.37 7.03
N PHE A 23 -3.94 -4.40 6.14
CA PHE A 23 -3.46 -3.21 5.42
C PHE A 23 -3.26 -3.56 3.95
N ASP A 24 -3.94 -2.85 3.05
CA ASP A 24 -3.74 -2.97 1.61
C ASP A 24 -3.26 -1.66 1.00
N CYS A 25 -2.44 -1.75 -0.04
CA CYS A 25 -1.97 -0.58 -0.79
C CYS A 25 -1.43 -0.99 -2.15
N SER A 26 -1.66 -0.15 -3.18
CA SER A 26 -0.92 -0.31 -4.43
C SER A 26 0.51 0.19 -4.26
N VAL A 27 1.47 -0.49 -4.88
CA VAL A 27 2.91 -0.37 -4.58
C VAL A 27 3.52 1.01 -4.86
N ARG A 28 2.98 1.75 -5.82
CA ARG A 28 3.40 3.12 -6.19
C ARG A 28 2.20 4.03 -6.42
N ASP A 29 1.25 4.01 -5.48
CA ASP A 29 -0.04 4.69 -5.60
C ASP A 29 0.13 6.17 -5.98
N TYR A 30 -0.50 6.58 -7.09
CA TYR A 30 -0.40 7.95 -7.61
C TYR A 30 -0.85 8.99 -6.59
N ASN A 31 -2.05 8.81 -6.00
CA ASN A 31 -2.64 9.82 -5.12
C ASN A 31 -1.89 9.89 -3.79
N LEU A 32 -1.46 8.75 -3.25
CA LEU A 32 -0.68 8.72 -2.01
C LEU A 32 0.74 9.26 -2.21
N SER A 33 1.35 9.01 -3.37
CA SER A 33 2.64 9.63 -3.72
C SER A 33 2.51 11.16 -3.82
N ALA A 34 1.45 11.68 -4.43
CA ALA A 34 1.20 13.12 -4.52
C ALA A 34 0.90 13.74 -3.15
N ALA A 35 0.11 13.04 -2.33
CA ALA A 35 -0.16 13.45 -0.95
C ALA A 35 1.12 13.48 -0.10
N GLN A 36 2.02 12.50 -0.28
CA GLN A 36 3.30 12.50 0.42
C GLN A 36 4.12 13.74 0.08
N VAL A 37 4.23 14.12 -1.20
CA VAL A 37 4.93 15.35 -1.62
C VAL A 37 4.35 16.59 -0.94
N PHE A 38 3.02 16.68 -0.84
CA PHE A 38 2.36 17.78 -0.12
C PHE A 38 2.73 17.81 1.37
N LEU A 39 2.73 16.64 2.03
CA LEU A 39 3.09 16.52 3.44
C LEU A 39 4.57 16.87 3.68
N ASP A 40 5.48 16.47 2.80
CA ASP A 40 6.91 16.76 2.93
C ASP A 40 7.24 18.25 2.83
N ARG A 41 6.38 19.01 2.12
CA ARG A 41 6.47 20.47 2.01
C ARG A 41 5.81 21.17 3.19
N GLY A 42 5.53 20.45 4.29
CA GLY A 42 4.88 21.01 5.48
C GLY A 42 3.40 21.32 5.27
N SER A 43 2.75 20.67 4.29
CA SER A 43 1.36 20.97 3.92
C SER A 43 1.15 22.40 3.43
N GLU A 44 2.20 23.03 2.90
CA GLU A 44 2.15 24.36 2.29
C GLU A 44 1.85 24.25 0.78
N GLY A 45 0.90 25.05 0.31
CA GLY A 45 0.48 25.10 -1.10
C GLY A 45 -0.47 23.98 -1.50
N ASP A 46 -0.62 23.76 -2.81
CA ASP A 46 -1.51 22.74 -3.36
C ASP A 46 -0.80 21.39 -3.54
N ILE A 47 -1.57 20.31 -3.53
CA ILE A 47 -1.09 18.99 -3.96
C ILE A 47 -0.60 19.10 -5.42
N PRO A 48 0.58 18.56 -5.77
CA PRO A 48 1.09 18.66 -7.13
C PRO A 48 0.10 18.10 -8.16
N ALA A 49 -0.18 18.88 -9.20
CA ALA A 49 -1.07 18.45 -10.28
C ALA A 49 -0.52 17.26 -11.08
N LYS A 50 0.81 17.06 -11.06
CA LYS A 50 1.52 15.96 -11.72
C LYS A 50 2.70 15.50 -10.87
N ILE A 51 2.89 14.20 -10.84
CA ILE A 51 4.05 13.50 -10.28
C ILE A 51 4.46 12.39 -11.25
N GLY A 52 5.62 11.76 -11.02
CA GLY A 52 6.10 10.69 -11.88
C GLY A 52 6.90 9.64 -11.12
N LYS A 53 7.83 9.02 -11.83
CA LYS A 53 8.62 7.89 -11.35
C LYS A 53 9.33 8.16 -10.02
N ALA A 54 9.93 9.35 -9.86
CA ALA A 54 10.70 9.66 -8.66
C ALA A 54 9.83 9.66 -7.38
N GLU A 55 8.61 10.20 -7.47
CA GLU A 55 7.66 10.20 -6.37
C GLU A 55 7.14 8.78 -6.09
N GLY A 56 6.86 8.00 -7.14
CA GLY A 56 6.44 6.61 -7.02
C GLY A 56 7.51 5.71 -6.37
N ASP A 57 8.76 5.82 -6.83
CA ASP A 57 9.90 5.08 -6.26
C ASP A 57 10.10 5.45 -4.79
N ARG A 58 9.95 6.74 -4.46
CA ARG A 58 10.05 7.19 -3.06
C ARG A 58 8.90 6.65 -2.21
N PHE A 59 7.66 6.69 -2.71
CA PHE A 59 6.52 6.12 -2.02
C PHE A 59 6.68 4.62 -1.78
N GLN A 60 7.19 3.87 -2.77
CA GLN A 60 7.48 2.44 -2.62
C GLN A 60 8.43 2.17 -1.45
N GLN A 61 9.48 2.99 -1.27
CA GLN A 61 10.40 2.84 -0.14
C GLN A 61 9.74 3.15 1.21
N LEU A 62 8.88 4.17 1.26
CA LEU A 62 8.10 4.49 2.46
C LEU A 62 7.12 3.37 2.80
N LEU A 63 6.43 2.82 1.80
CA LEU A 63 5.52 1.70 1.92
C LEU A 63 6.25 0.43 2.38
N LYS A 64 7.44 0.17 1.85
CA LYS A 64 8.30 -0.95 2.27
C LYS A 64 8.65 -0.85 3.75
N LYS A 65 9.05 0.34 4.20
CA LYS A 65 9.31 0.59 5.62
C LYS A 65 8.05 0.41 6.46
N MET A 66 6.92 0.93 6.00
CA MET A 66 5.62 0.80 6.67
C MET A 66 5.23 -0.68 6.85
N ALA A 67 5.36 -1.50 5.80
CA ALA A 67 5.06 -2.93 5.85
C ALA A 67 5.94 -3.67 6.86
N ALA A 68 7.25 -3.40 6.84
CA ALA A 68 8.19 -3.99 7.80
C ALA A 68 7.86 -3.58 9.25
N ASP A 69 7.63 -2.28 9.50
CA ASP A 69 7.27 -1.78 10.82
C ASP A 69 5.93 -2.35 11.32
N LEU A 70 4.95 -2.56 10.42
CA LEU A 70 3.67 -3.20 10.77
C LEU A 70 3.88 -4.64 11.23
N GLN A 71 4.62 -5.44 10.47
CA GLN A 71 4.89 -6.85 10.81
C GLN A 71 5.67 -6.97 12.13
N GLU A 72 6.61 -6.05 12.39
CA GLU A 72 7.36 -6.01 13.64
C GLU A 72 6.46 -5.66 14.84
N LYS A 73 5.64 -4.61 14.70
CA LYS A 73 4.88 -4.03 15.83
C LYS A 73 3.51 -4.66 16.06
N ILE A 74 2.96 -5.34 15.05
CA ILE A 74 1.63 -5.97 15.08
C ILE A 74 1.77 -7.41 14.57
N PRO A 75 2.26 -8.35 15.40
CA PRO A 75 2.35 -9.75 15.02
C PRO A 75 0.99 -10.30 14.57
N GLY A 76 0.96 -10.93 13.40
CA GLY A 76 -0.27 -11.48 12.81
C GLY A 76 -1.15 -10.46 12.09
N CYS A 77 -0.64 -9.26 11.74
CA CYS A 77 -1.30 -8.42 10.74
C CYS A 77 -1.26 -9.06 9.35
N GLY A 78 -2.28 -8.81 8.54
CA GLY A 78 -2.28 -9.14 7.12
C GLY A 78 -1.88 -7.92 6.29
N ILE A 79 -1.05 -8.13 5.27
CA ILE A 79 -0.63 -7.07 4.35
C ILE A 79 -0.86 -7.51 2.92
N TYR A 80 -1.55 -6.70 2.11
CA TYR A 80 -1.79 -6.98 0.71
C TYR A 80 -1.23 -5.84 -0.15
N ILE A 81 -0.09 -6.08 -0.79
CA ILE A 81 0.49 -5.13 -1.75
C ILE A 81 0.11 -5.57 -3.16
N TRP A 82 -0.23 -4.60 -4.01
CA TRP A 82 -0.66 -4.90 -5.37
C TRP A 82 -0.15 -3.90 -6.39
N ASP A 83 -0.19 -4.29 -7.66
CA ASP A 83 0.27 -3.48 -8.79
C ASP A 83 -0.83 -3.43 -9.86
N GLU A 84 -1.14 -2.23 -10.34
CA GLU A 84 -2.01 -1.96 -11.49
C GLU A 84 -1.61 -0.59 -12.00
N GLU A 85 -1.23 -0.48 -13.27
CA GLU A 85 -0.72 0.79 -13.82
C GLU A 85 -1.82 1.86 -13.85
N ALA A 86 -1.53 3.03 -13.28
CA ALA A 86 -2.43 4.20 -13.31
C ALA A 86 -2.27 5.04 -14.59
N GLN A 87 -1.14 4.87 -15.29
CA GLN A 87 -0.70 5.77 -16.35
C GLN A 87 -0.03 4.98 -17.47
N LYS A 88 -0.12 5.51 -18.70
CA LYS A 88 0.41 4.86 -19.91
C LYS A 88 1.94 4.68 -19.90
N ASP A 89 2.65 5.47 -19.12
CA ASP A 89 4.11 5.38 -18.96
C ASP A 89 4.53 4.35 -17.88
N GLY A 90 3.56 3.71 -17.21
CA GLY A 90 3.81 2.60 -16.29
C GLY A 90 4.59 2.99 -15.04
N HIS A 91 4.64 4.26 -14.67
CA HIS A 91 5.46 4.75 -13.55
C HIS A 91 4.73 4.85 -12.20
N LEU A 92 3.41 4.75 -12.18
CA LEU A 92 2.60 4.88 -10.97
C LEU A 92 1.45 3.87 -10.98
N THR A 93 0.96 3.50 -9.81
CA THR A 93 -0.14 2.54 -9.64
C THR A 93 -1.44 3.19 -9.22
N VAL A 94 -2.56 2.50 -9.49
CA VAL A 94 -3.92 3.00 -9.30
C VAL A 94 -4.24 3.25 -7.83
N HIS A 95 -4.96 4.34 -7.59
CA HIS A 95 -5.76 4.59 -6.39
C HIS A 95 -7.24 4.49 -6.75
N THR A 96 -8.12 3.74 -6.10
CA THR A 96 -8.04 2.73 -5.03
C THR A 96 -8.62 1.42 -5.60
N ALA A 97 -8.47 0.29 -4.90
CA ALA A 97 -9.10 -0.96 -5.33
C ALA A 97 -10.61 -1.02 -5.02
N THR A 98 -11.05 -0.44 -3.91
CA THR A 98 -12.42 -0.62 -3.38
C THR A 98 -13.49 -0.07 -4.32
N GLY A 99 -14.55 -0.86 -4.56
CA GLY A 99 -15.65 -0.48 -5.45
C GLY A 99 -15.34 -0.63 -6.95
N THR A 100 -14.18 -1.19 -7.29
CA THR A 100 -13.79 -1.47 -8.68
C THR A 100 -13.64 -2.98 -8.92
N LYS A 101 -13.47 -3.39 -10.19
CA LYS A 101 -13.19 -4.79 -10.54
C LYS A 101 -11.89 -5.30 -9.91
N ILE A 102 -10.97 -4.40 -9.59
CA ILE A 102 -9.68 -4.73 -8.97
C ILE A 102 -9.88 -5.46 -7.64
N TYR A 103 -10.90 -5.07 -6.86
CA TYR A 103 -11.17 -5.65 -5.55
C TYR A 103 -11.53 -7.15 -5.61
N PHE A 104 -12.17 -7.58 -6.69
CA PHE A 104 -12.67 -8.95 -6.88
C PHE A 104 -11.79 -9.79 -7.82
N ALA A 105 -10.82 -9.18 -8.49
CA ALA A 105 -9.93 -9.87 -9.42
C ALA A 105 -8.77 -10.54 -8.65
N ARG A 106 -8.50 -11.80 -9.01
CA ARG A 106 -7.27 -12.49 -8.56
C ARG A 106 -6.05 -11.86 -9.20
N ARG A 107 -4.89 -11.99 -8.55
CA ARG A 107 -3.63 -11.39 -8.99
C ARG A 107 -2.58 -12.48 -9.18
N GLY A 108 -2.58 -13.08 -10.37
CA GLY A 108 -1.79 -14.30 -10.63
C GLY A 108 -2.25 -15.43 -9.71
N GLU A 109 -1.33 -15.95 -8.91
CA GLU A 109 -1.62 -16.99 -7.92
C GLU A 109 -2.26 -16.43 -6.64
N ASP A 110 -2.15 -15.13 -6.38
CA ASP A 110 -2.68 -14.49 -5.18
C ASP A 110 -4.22 -14.40 -5.21
N PRO A 111 -4.89 -14.54 -4.05
CA PRO A 111 -6.34 -14.35 -3.94
C PRO A 111 -6.74 -12.92 -4.30
N SER A 112 -8.01 -12.66 -4.61
CA SER A 112 -8.47 -11.28 -4.72
C SER A 112 -8.41 -10.57 -3.36
N ILE A 113 -8.49 -9.24 -3.33
CA ILE A 113 -8.57 -8.49 -2.06
C ILE A 113 -9.85 -8.89 -1.29
N ALA A 114 -10.95 -9.16 -2.01
CA ALA A 114 -12.19 -9.68 -1.44
C ALA A 114 -11.98 -11.04 -0.75
N ASP A 115 -11.36 -11.99 -1.45
CA ASP A 115 -11.08 -13.33 -0.90
C ASP A 115 -10.11 -13.25 0.29
N TRP A 116 -9.09 -12.39 0.23
CA TRP A 116 -8.16 -12.16 1.34
C TRP A 116 -8.86 -11.59 2.58
N LEU A 117 -9.80 -10.66 2.39
CA LEU A 117 -10.61 -10.14 3.48
C LEU A 117 -11.51 -11.24 4.09
N GLU A 118 -12.13 -12.07 3.25
CA GLU A 118 -12.96 -13.19 3.69
C GLU A 118 -12.13 -14.24 4.46
N ASP A 119 -10.96 -14.62 3.94
CA ASP A 119 -9.99 -15.48 4.63
C ASP A 119 -9.64 -14.92 6.02
N ALA A 120 -9.38 -13.62 6.09
CA ALA A 120 -9.08 -12.94 7.34
C ALA A 120 -10.28 -12.93 8.31
N VAL A 121 -11.53 -12.83 7.84
CA VAL A 121 -12.72 -13.01 8.70
C VAL A 121 -12.76 -14.43 9.26
N ASN A 122 -12.43 -15.42 8.43
CA ASN A 122 -12.39 -16.84 8.80
C ASN A 122 -11.13 -17.26 9.58
N GLY A 123 -10.27 -16.30 9.95
CA GLY A 123 -9.12 -16.54 10.83
C GLY A 123 -7.81 -16.84 10.11
N LYS A 124 -7.80 -16.89 8.77
CA LYS A 124 -6.60 -17.04 7.95
C LYS A 124 -6.06 -15.66 7.57
N VAL A 125 -5.03 -15.22 8.28
CA VAL A 125 -4.42 -13.90 8.05
C VAL A 125 -3.08 -14.08 7.38
N GLU A 126 -3.01 -13.66 6.11
CA GLU A 126 -1.82 -13.84 5.27
C GLU A 126 -1.35 -12.50 4.71
N CYS A 127 -0.10 -12.50 4.26
CA CYS A 127 0.48 -11.38 3.51
C CYS A 127 0.73 -11.79 2.05
N TYR A 128 0.42 -10.90 1.11
CA TYR A 128 0.57 -11.10 -0.33
C TYR A 128 1.24 -9.89 -0.99
N GLY A 129 1.96 -10.13 -2.09
CA GLY A 129 2.58 -9.10 -2.91
C GLY A 129 3.76 -8.34 -2.29
N LEU A 130 4.33 -8.81 -1.17
CA LEU A 130 5.43 -8.10 -0.49
C LEU A 130 6.67 -7.98 -1.37
N GLU A 131 6.89 -8.92 -2.30
CA GLU A 131 7.96 -8.88 -3.29
C GLU A 131 7.87 -7.69 -4.25
N LEU A 132 6.68 -7.10 -4.43
CA LEU A 132 6.50 -5.88 -5.21
C LEU A 132 7.23 -4.69 -4.58
N LEU A 133 7.43 -4.69 -3.27
CA LEU A 133 8.15 -3.63 -2.54
C LEU A 133 9.66 -3.60 -2.86
N ASP A 134 10.20 -4.72 -3.36
CA ASP A 134 11.60 -4.86 -3.80
C ASP A 134 11.77 -4.74 -5.31
N ARG A 135 10.67 -4.71 -6.07
CA ARG A 135 10.72 -4.65 -7.53
C ARG A 135 11.32 -3.33 -8.00
N VAL A 136 12.34 -3.44 -8.86
CA VAL A 136 12.91 -2.29 -9.57
C VAL A 136 12.06 -2.02 -10.81
N TYR A 137 11.40 -0.87 -10.82
CA TYR A 137 10.66 -0.38 -11.98
C TYR A 137 11.62 0.39 -12.89
N GLY A 138 12.12 -0.27 -13.94
CA GLY A 138 12.97 0.32 -14.96
C GLY A 138 12.18 1.19 -15.95
N ASN A 139 12.87 2.06 -16.68
CA ASN A 139 12.32 2.64 -17.90
C ASN A 139 11.99 1.48 -18.83
N GLY A 140 10.72 1.35 -19.23
CA GLY A 140 10.36 0.42 -20.31
C GLY A 140 11.30 0.65 -21.49
N ALA A 141 11.68 -0.45 -22.15
CA ALA A 141 12.37 -0.38 -23.42
C ALA A 141 11.66 0.60 -24.36
N GLU A 142 12.48 1.39 -25.09
CA GLU A 142 12.06 2.20 -26.23
C GLU A 142 11.18 1.42 -27.22
#